data_AF-A0A6C0Y1B7-F1
#
_entry.id   AF-A0A6C0Y1B7-F1
#
_cell.length_a   1.000
_cell.length_b   1.000
_cell.length_c   1.000
_cell.angle_alpha   90.00
_cell.angle_beta   90.00
_cell.angle_gamma   90.00
#
_symmetry.space_group_name_H-M   'P 1'
#
loop_
_entity.id
_entity.type
_entity.pdbx_description
1 polymer ?
#
loop_
_entity_poly.entity_id
_entity_poly.type
_entity_poly.pdbx_seq_one_letter_code
_entity_poly.pdbx_strand_id
1 'polypeptide(L)'
;MKKLLIVGVAALGLVLSGCTESKTGLQKNVINTGFEKCANYLTSSLKSPSSLRISEAVVFVQKPEAQDVYSVFGDIVVKDGKITEIARDNKRRFREMLVAINYEAQNSYGVYLGGTYQCQYLFELNNDEISPEPLNTYLIKLKSDGEDVGLGVHIPIADFTGSNISLDKNIKTIKSSVDSSFTKHDEQIYVDLIKQRKAEDQKIKERELKRSLEDMDFAEIISAAEAAADAAAAVATETAESISSEAQYSDVD
;
A
#
# COMPACT_ATOMS: atom_id res chain seq x y z
N MET A 1 28.95 -63.95 17.16
CA MET A 1 27.93 -63.78 16.10
C MET A 1 26.66 -63.31 16.82
N LYS A 2 26.02 -62.16 16.58
CA LYS A 2 25.88 -61.29 15.41
C LYS A 2 25.84 -59.82 15.88
N LYS A 3 26.62 -58.96 15.21
CA LYS A 3 26.40 -57.51 15.17
C LYS A 3 25.44 -57.25 14.01
N LEU A 4 24.29 -56.64 14.26
CA LEU A 4 23.35 -56.17 13.23
C LEU A 4 23.02 -54.71 13.58
N LEU A 5 23.75 -53.78 12.96
CA LEU A 5 23.30 -52.98 11.81
C LEU A 5 22.30 -51.88 12.21
N ILE A 6 22.83 -50.80 12.80
CA ILE A 6 22.24 -49.46 12.75
C ILE A 6 22.92 -48.73 11.59
N VAL A 7 22.52 -49.05 10.36
CA VAL A 7 22.92 -48.31 9.15
C VAL A 7 21.67 -48.21 8.29
N GLY A 8 20.81 -47.23 8.60
CA GLY A 8 19.53 -47.12 7.91
C GLY A 8 18.77 -45.82 8.16
N VAL A 9 19.44 -44.73 8.57
CA VAL A 9 18.79 -43.42 8.75
C VAL A 9 19.56 -42.28 8.07
N ALA A 10 20.74 -42.53 7.50
CA ALA A 10 21.57 -41.50 6.89
C ALA A 10 21.26 -41.20 5.41
N ALA A 11 20.23 -41.81 4.81
CA ALA A 11 19.88 -41.66 3.40
C ALA A 11 18.63 -40.80 3.12
N LEU A 12 18.10 -40.11 4.15
CA LEU A 12 17.05 -39.07 4.00
C LEU A 12 17.63 -37.66 4.12
N GLY A 13 18.91 -37.48 3.75
CA GLY A 13 19.48 -36.18 3.42
C GLY A 13 18.94 -35.69 2.08
N LEU A 14 17.62 -35.51 1.99
CA LEU A 14 16.98 -34.83 0.88
C LEU A 14 17.61 -33.45 0.77
N VAL A 15 18.14 -33.22 -0.42
CA VAL A 15 18.81 -32.02 -0.87
C VAL A 15 17.86 -30.84 -0.67
N LEU A 16 17.97 -30.16 0.48
CA LEU A 16 17.34 -28.87 0.75
C LEU A 16 18.12 -27.80 -0.03
N SER A 17 18.06 -27.85 -1.36
CA SER A 17 18.58 -26.82 -2.26
C SER A 17 17.62 -25.62 -2.35
N GLY A 18 17.13 -25.18 -1.19
CA GLY A 18 16.43 -23.91 -0.99
C GLY A 18 17.30 -23.01 -0.11
N CYS A 19 17.11 -21.71 -0.22
CA CYS A 19 17.87 -20.72 0.56
C CYS A 19 17.84 -21.08 2.07
N THR A 20 18.99 -21.42 2.66
CA THR A 20 19.12 -21.79 4.09
C THR A 20 19.20 -20.54 4.98
N GLU A 21 18.50 -19.48 4.57
CA GLU A 21 18.56 -18.19 5.23
C GLU A 21 17.75 -18.27 6.54
N SER A 22 18.46 -18.15 7.66
CA SER A 22 17.85 -18.25 9.00
C SER A 22 17.14 -16.97 9.43
N LYS A 23 17.43 -15.84 8.78
CA LYS A 23 16.85 -14.52 9.08
C LYS A 23 16.24 -13.90 7.82
N THR A 24 15.02 -14.32 7.53
CA THR A 24 14.25 -13.87 6.36
C THR A 24 13.43 -12.59 6.62
N GLY A 25 13.40 -12.10 7.86
CA GLY A 25 12.58 -10.96 8.27
C GLY A 25 11.07 -11.25 8.37
N LEU A 26 10.62 -12.38 7.84
CA LEU A 26 9.25 -12.92 7.89
C LEU A 26 9.30 -14.44 8.08
N GLN A 27 8.24 -15.04 8.61
CA GLN A 27 8.05 -16.48 8.60
C GLN A 27 7.99 -17.00 7.15
N LYS A 28 8.52 -18.20 6.94
CA LYS A 28 8.69 -18.77 5.60
C LYS A 28 7.34 -19.08 4.94
N ASN A 29 6.31 -19.41 5.72
CA ASN A 29 4.96 -19.63 5.21
C ASN A 29 4.38 -18.38 4.53
N VAL A 30 4.59 -17.18 5.06
CA VAL A 30 4.14 -15.92 4.47
C VAL A 30 4.82 -15.69 3.13
N ILE A 31 6.15 -15.84 3.11
CA ILE A 31 6.97 -15.69 1.90
C ILE A 31 6.55 -16.70 0.82
N ASN A 32 6.42 -17.97 1.19
CA ASN A 32 6.01 -19.04 0.28
C ASN A 32 4.60 -18.82 -0.25
N THR A 33 3.66 -18.38 0.60
CA THR A 33 2.30 -18.05 0.17
C THR A 33 2.30 -16.87 -0.81
N GLY A 34 3.05 -15.81 -0.52
CA GLY A 34 3.18 -14.66 -1.42
C GLY A 34 3.78 -15.06 -2.78
N PHE A 35 4.78 -15.94 -2.78
CA PHE A 35 5.33 -16.51 -4.00
C PHE A 35 4.31 -17.34 -4.78
N GLU A 36 3.64 -18.29 -4.12
CA GLU A 36 2.64 -19.17 -4.73
C GLU A 36 1.50 -18.36 -5.37
N LYS A 37 0.95 -17.38 -4.63
CA LYS A 37 -0.08 -16.48 -5.15
C LYS A 37 0.43 -15.67 -6.33
N CYS A 38 1.66 -15.15 -6.26
CA CYS A 38 2.23 -14.37 -7.35
C CYS A 38 2.42 -15.21 -8.63
N ALA A 39 2.90 -16.45 -8.49
CA ALA A 39 3.03 -17.40 -9.59
C ALA A 39 1.66 -17.73 -10.21
N ASN A 40 0.61 -17.85 -9.40
CA ASN A 40 -0.75 -18.06 -9.89
C ASN A 40 -1.28 -16.84 -10.68
N TYR A 41 -1.02 -15.63 -10.20
CA TYR A 41 -1.39 -14.40 -10.93
C TYR A 41 -0.63 -14.30 -12.26
N LEU A 42 0.67 -14.57 -12.28
CA LEU A 42 1.46 -14.67 -13.51
C LEU A 42 0.88 -15.70 -14.47
N THR A 43 0.61 -16.92 -13.99
CA THR A 43 0.05 -17.98 -14.85
C THR A 43 -1.27 -17.56 -15.48
N SER A 44 -2.10 -16.84 -14.71
CA SER A 44 -3.42 -16.36 -15.15
C SER A 44 -3.34 -15.16 -16.10
N SER A 45 -2.28 -14.35 -16.03
CA SER A 45 -2.10 -13.19 -16.91
C SER A 45 -1.57 -13.56 -18.29
N LEU A 46 -0.91 -14.71 -18.42
CA LEU A 46 -0.39 -15.21 -19.69
C LEU A 46 -1.52 -15.80 -20.56
N LYS A 47 -1.56 -15.41 -21.83
CA LYS A 47 -2.52 -15.95 -22.80
C LYS A 47 -2.06 -17.32 -23.31
N SER A 48 -2.75 -18.37 -22.85
CA SER A 48 -2.53 -19.76 -23.28
C SER A 48 -1.06 -20.22 -23.15
N PRO A 49 -0.46 -20.15 -21.95
CA PRO A 49 0.89 -20.63 -21.74
C PRO A 49 0.92 -22.16 -21.90
N SER A 50 1.64 -22.64 -22.91
CA SER A 50 1.86 -24.07 -23.15
C SER A 50 3.02 -24.62 -22.33
N SER A 51 3.94 -23.76 -21.89
CA SER A 51 5.11 -24.15 -21.08
C SER A 51 5.62 -23.02 -20.18
N LEU A 52 4.93 -22.70 -19.07
CA LEU A 52 5.48 -21.74 -18.10
C LEU A 52 6.60 -22.38 -17.26
N ARG A 53 7.76 -21.73 -17.24
CA ARG A 53 8.91 -22.04 -16.39
C ARG A 53 9.30 -20.81 -15.58
N ILE A 54 9.24 -20.94 -14.26
CA ILE A 54 9.82 -19.96 -13.34
C ILE A 54 11.31 -20.29 -13.20
N SER A 55 12.18 -19.38 -13.63
CA SER A 55 13.63 -19.56 -13.54
C SER A 55 14.13 -19.25 -12.13
N GLU A 56 13.68 -18.13 -11.57
CA GLU A 56 14.01 -17.70 -10.22
C GLU A 56 12.98 -16.71 -9.68
N ALA A 57 12.95 -16.60 -8.35
CA ALA A 57 12.23 -15.56 -7.65
C ALA A 57 13.13 -14.89 -6.61
N VAL A 58 12.95 -13.58 -6.48
CA VAL A 58 13.58 -12.74 -5.46
C VAL A 58 12.50 -12.10 -4.63
N VAL A 59 12.66 -12.12 -3.31
CA VAL A 59 11.73 -11.51 -2.37
C VAL A 59 12.42 -10.37 -1.64
N PHE A 60 11.78 -9.20 -1.62
CA PHE A 60 12.24 -8.04 -0.88
C PHE A 60 11.24 -7.71 0.21
N VAL A 61 11.72 -7.47 1.43
CA VAL A 61 10.91 -6.99 2.54
C VAL A 61 11.42 -5.61 2.94
N GLN A 62 10.56 -4.60 2.82
CA GLN A 62 10.92 -3.20 2.97
C GLN A 62 9.85 -2.37 3.67
N LYS A 63 10.17 -1.10 3.91
CA LYS A 63 9.21 -0.10 4.40
C LYS A 63 8.32 0.35 3.23
N PRO A 64 6.99 0.44 3.44
CA PRO A 64 6.07 0.87 2.40
C PRO A 64 6.08 2.39 2.24
N GLU A 65 5.57 2.85 1.11
CA GLU A 65 5.21 4.26 0.93
C GLU A 65 3.93 4.59 1.69
N ALA A 66 3.85 5.81 2.25
CA ALA A 66 2.68 6.24 3.02
C ALA A 66 1.39 6.23 2.19
N GLN A 67 1.48 6.48 0.88
CA GLN A 67 0.34 6.43 -0.03
C GLN A 67 -0.23 5.02 -0.14
N ASP A 68 0.62 4.00 -0.26
CA ASP A 68 0.21 2.61 -0.35
C ASP A 68 -0.42 2.13 0.98
N VAL A 69 0.11 2.59 2.11
CA VAL A 69 -0.50 2.32 3.42
C VAL A 69 -1.86 2.98 3.54
N TYR A 70 -1.97 4.24 3.13
CA TYR A 70 -3.21 4.99 3.21
C TYR A 70 -4.31 4.38 2.34
N SER A 71 -3.99 3.87 1.15
CA SER A 71 -5.00 3.30 0.24
C SER A 71 -5.64 2.01 0.75
N VAL A 72 -4.92 1.26 1.61
CA VAL A 72 -5.42 0.00 2.19
C VAL A 72 -5.98 0.19 3.60
N PHE A 73 -5.24 0.87 4.46
CA PHE A 73 -5.50 0.93 5.90
C PHE A 73 -5.89 2.32 6.39
N GLY A 74 -5.91 3.34 5.52
CA GLY A 74 -6.07 4.74 5.89
C GLY A 74 -7.32 5.00 6.73
N ASP A 75 -8.48 4.47 6.30
CA ASP A 75 -9.76 4.66 7.00
C ASP A 75 -9.84 3.94 8.36
N ILE A 76 -9.03 2.90 8.56
CA ILE A 76 -9.00 2.11 9.80
C ILE A 76 -8.02 2.74 10.81
N VAL A 77 -6.90 3.27 10.30
CA VAL A 77 -5.78 3.75 11.12
C VAL A 77 -5.92 5.24 11.44
N VAL A 78 -6.49 6.03 10.53
CA VAL A 78 -6.67 7.47 10.69
C VAL A 78 -8.16 7.78 10.83
N LYS A 79 -8.54 8.31 11.99
CA LYS A 79 -9.90 8.75 12.28
C LYS A 79 -9.88 10.15 12.89
N ASP A 80 -10.79 11.01 12.44
CA ASP A 80 -10.91 12.39 12.93
C ASP A 80 -9.57 13.17 12.91
N GLY A 81 -8.77 12.93 11.86
CA GLY A 81 -7.46 13.57 11.66
C GLY A 81 -6.36 13.10 12.63
N LYS A 82 -6.55 11.98 13.32
CA LYS A 82 -5.60 11.42 14.29
C LYS A 82 -5.40 9.91 14.04
N ILE A 83 -4.26 9.39 14.47
CA ILE A 83 -4.06 7.95 14.54
C ILE A 83 -4.96 7.39 15.64
N THR A 84 -5.65 6.28 15.35
CA THR A 84 -6.50 5.61 16.34
C THR A 84 -5.68 5.12 17.53
N GLU A 85 -6.28 5.14 18.72
CA GLU A 85 -5.61 4.70 19.95
C GLU A 85 -5.15 3.25 19.84
N ILE A 86 -5.97 2.37 19.24
CA ILE A 86 -5.62 0.97 19.00
C ILE A 86 -4.34 0.85 18.16
N ALA A 87 -4.22 1.60 17.06
CA ALA A 87 -3.03 1.55 16.22
C ALA A 87 -1.79 2.08 16.98
N ARG A 88 -1.94 3.16 17.75
CA ARG A 88 -0.85 3.73 18.54
C ARG A 88 -0.40 2.79 19.67
N ASP A 89 -1.34 2.29 20.46
CA ASP A 89 -1.07 1.54 21.67
C ASP A 89 -0.53 0.14 21.33
N ASN A 90 -1.00 -0.46 20.23
CA ASN A 90 -0.43 -1.71 19.69
C ASN A 90 0.83 -1.49 18.86
N LYS A 91 1.34 -0.25 18.77
CA LYS A 91 2.51 0.10 17.94
C LYS A 91 2.41 -0.53 16.55
N ARG A 92 1.29 -0.33 15.88
CA ARG A 92 1.02 -0.89 14.56
C ARG A 92 2.07 -0.41 13.55
N ARG A 93 2.57 -1.33 12.73
CA ARG A 93 3.62 -1.09 11.74
C ARG A 93 3.18 -1.65 10.41
N PHE A 94 3.67 -1.03 9.35
CA PHE A 94 3.37 -1.47 7.99
C PHE A 94 4.66 -1.87 7.30
N ARG A 95 4.60 -2.97 6.57
CA ARG A 95 5.72 -3.53 5.83
C ARG A 95 5.23 -3.95 4.47
N GLU A 96 6.15 -3.96 3.53
CA GLU A 96 5.91 -4.36 2.16
C GLU A 96 6.76 -5.58 1.84
N MET A 97 6.16 -6.55 1.16
CA MET A 97 6.85 -7.66 0.55
C MET A 97 6.67 -7.59 -0.97
N LEU A 98 7.77 -7.39 -1.70
CA LEU A 98 7.80 -7.48 -3.15
C LEU A 98 8.32 -8.86 -3.56
N VAL A 99 7.50 -9.62 -4.28
CA VAL A 99 7.90 -10.87 -4.92
C VAL A 99 8.14 -10.59 -6.40
N ALA A 100 9.37 -10.75 -6.86
CA ALA A 100 9.73 -10.63 -8.27
C ALA A 100 10.08 -12.02 -8.83
N ILE A 101 9.35 -12.45 -9.86
CA ILE A 101 9.48 -13.74 -10.53
C ILE A 101 10.04 -13.51 -11.92
N ASN A 102 11.23 -14.05 -12.20
CA ASN A 102 11.74 -14.17 -13.56
C ASN A 102 11.16 -15.43 -14.17
N TYR A 103 10.57 -15.29 -15.36
CA TYR A 103 9.88 -16.39 -16.01
C TYR A 103 10.17 -16.46 -17.50
N GLU A 104 9.97 -17.65 -18.04
CA GLU A 104 9.98 -17.95 -19.46
C GLU A 104 8.77 -18.81 -19.77
N ALA A 105 8.10 -18.52 -20.87
CA ALA A 105 6.93 -19.23 -21.33
C ALA A 105 6.93 -19.33 -22.85
N GLN A 106 6.20 -20.31 -23.37
CA GLN A 106 5.78 -20.35 -24.77
C GLN A 106 4.26 -20.36 -24.82
N ASN A 107 3.67 -19.73 -25.83
CA ASN A 107 2.25 -19.88 -26.09
C ASN A 107 1.97 -21.08 -27.02
N SER A 108 0.70 -21.38 -27.28
CA SER A 108 0.29 -22.46 -28.18
C SER A 108 0.76 -22.31 -29.63
N TYR A 109 1.23 -21.13 -30.02
CA TYR A 109 1.79 -20.84 -31.35
C TYR A 109 3.32 -20.86 -31.39
N GLY A 110 3.98 -21.23 -30.28
CA GLY A 110 5.45 -21.28 -30.17
C GLY A 110 6.11 -19.92 -29.99
N VAL A 111 5.35 -18.86 -29.71
CA VAL A 111 5.91 -17.54 -29.39
C VAL A 111 6.48 -17.56 -27.99
N TYR A 112 7.75 -17.15 -27.87
CA TYR A 112 8.43 -17.00 -26.60
C TYR A 112 7.94 -15.74 -25.87
N LEU A 113 7.62 -15.90 -24.58
CA LEU A 113 7.22 -14.85 -23.66
C LEU A 113 8.14 -14.97 -22.44
N GLY A 114 8.94 -13.96 -22.15
CA GLY A 114 9.82 -13.98 -20.98
C GLY A 114 9.97 -12.58 -20.43
N GLY A 115 10.19 -12.50 -19.12
CA GLY A 115 10.25 -11.23 -18.42
C GLY A 115 10.26 -11.39 -16.90
N THR A 116 9.99 -10.29 -16.22
CA THR A 116 9.86 -10.22 -14.76
C THR A 116 8.44 -9.85 -14.39
N TYR A 117 7.80 -10.70 -13.59
CA TYR A 117 6.49 -10.42 -13.02
C TYR A 117 6.62 -10.12 -11.53
N GLN A 118 5.99 -9.06 -11.05
CA GLN A 118 6.14 -8.61 -9.68
C GLN A 118 4.79 -8.48 -8.98
N CYS A 119 4.73 -8.95 -7.74
CA CYS A 119 3.58 -8.79 -6.87
C CYS A 119 4.02 -8.05 -5.61
N GLN A 120 3.38 -6.92 -5.35
CA GLN A 120 3.65 -6.08 -4.18
C GLN A 120 2.56 -6.32 -3.15
N TYR A 121 2.95 -6.85 -1.99
CA TYR A 121 2.07 -7.11 -0.87
C TYR A 121 2.34 -6.11 0.24
N LEU A 122 1.29 -5.54 0.81
CA LEU A 122 1.34 -4.69 1.98
C LEU A 122 0.72 -5.42 3.17
N PHE A 123 1.35 -5.34 4.33
CA PHE A 123 0.81 -5.97 5.53
C PHE A 123 1.04 -5.13 6.79
N GLU A 124 0.16 -5.34 7.76
CA GLU A 124 0.27 -4.75 9.09
C GLU A 124 0.84 -5.76 10.10
N LEU A 125 1.60 -5.23 11.06
CA LEU A 125 2.20 -5.94 12.19
C LEU A 125 1.88 -5.17 13.46
N ASN A 126 1.61 -5.86 14.57
CA ASN A 126 1.48 -5.23 15.88
C ASN A 126 2.74 -5.48 16.73
N ASN A 127 3.06 -4.54 17.62
CA ASN A 127 4.17 -4.64 18.56
C ASN A 127 5.47 -5.10 17.90
N ASP A 128 6.06 -6.20 18.38
CA ASP A 128 7.30 -6.78 17.86
C ASP A 128 7.03 -8.07 17.04
N GLU A 129 5.82 -8.22 16.48
CA GLU A 129 5.50 -9.32 15.58
C GLU A 129 6.47 -9.34 14.39
N ILE A 130 6.92 -10.54 14.06
CA ILE A 130 7.81 -10.77 12.90
C ILE A 130 6.98 -11.03 11.64
N SER A 131 5.71 -11.43 11.76
CA SER A 131 4.90 -11.82 10.60
C SER A 131 3.44 -11.49 10.81
N PRO A 132 2.74 -11.09 9.74
CA PRO A 132 1.35 -10.72 9.83
C PRO A 132 0.48 -11.94 10.10
N GLU A 133 -0.71 -11.68 10.62
CA GLU A 133 -1.80 -12.65 10.58
C GLU A 133 -2.45 -12.66 9.18
N PRO A 134 -3.18 -13.74 8.83
CA PRO A 134 -4.03 -13.71 7.63
C PRO A 134 -5.03 -12.55 7.69
N LEU A 135 -5.50 -12.07 6.53
CA LEU A 135 -6.34 -10.88 6.35
C LEU A 135 -5.69 -9.53 6.73
N ASN A 136 -4.53 -9.55 7.38
CA ASN A 136 -3.69 -8.37 7.61
C ASN A 136 -2.63 -8.19 6.50
N THR A 137 -2.74 -8.93 5.39
CA THR A 137 -1.87 -8.86 4.21
C THR A 137 -2.71 -8.69 2.96
N TYR A 138 -2.34 -7.75 2.10
CA TYR A 138 -3.05 -7.40 0.88
C TYR A 138 -2.08 -7.38 -0.30
N LEU A 139 -2.47 -7.99 -1.42
CA LEU A 139 -1.86 -7.67 -2.71
C LEU A 139 -2.35 -6.28 -3.13
N ILE A 140 -1.40 -5.36 -3.35
CA ILE A 140 -1.72 -3.97 -3.66
C ILE A 140 -1.36 -3.57 -5.08
N LYS A 141 -0.33 -4.18 -5.68
CA LYS A 141 0.11 -3.89 -7.05
C LYS A 141 0.62 -5.16 -7.73
N LEU A 142 0.40 -5.22 -9.04
CA LEU A 142 0.99 -6.20 -9.93
C LEU A 142 1.79 -5.44 -10.99
N LYS A 143 3.00 -5.88 -11.30
CA LYS A 143 3.81 -5.28 -12.37
C LYS A 143 4.31 -6.34 -13.33
N SER A 144 4.29 -6.04 -14.63
CA SER A 144 4.94 -6.83 -15.66
C SER A 144 6.06 -6.00 -16.27
N ASP A 145 7.28 -6.49 -16.19
CA ASP A 145 8.49 -5.81 -16.67
C ASP A 145 8.64 -4.37 -16.13
N GLY A 146 8.19 -4.17 -14.88
CA GLY A 146 8.23 -2.89 -14.18
C GLY A 146 7.01 -1.99 -14.39
N GLU A 147 6.15 -2.30 -15.36
CA GLU A 147 4.92 -1.54 -15.62
C GLU A 147 3.76 -2.07 -14.77
N ASP A 148 3.02 -1.17 -14.13
CA ASP A 148 1.81 -1.53 -13.37
C ASP A 148 0.73 -2.06 -14.32
N VAL A 149 0.28 -3.30 -14.09
CA VAL A 149 -0.77 -3.92 -14.89
C VAL A 149 -2.18 -3.62 -14.38
N GLY A 150 -2.31 -2.83 -13.31
CA GLY A 150 -3.57 -2.31 -12.81
C GLY A 150 -4.42 -3.38 -12.12
N LEU A 151 -4.27 -3.52 -10.80
CA LEU A 151 -5.04 -4.49 -10.01
C LEU A 151 -6.52 -4.08 -9.84
N GLY A 152 -6.83 -2.79 -9.91
CA GLY A 152 -8.18 -2.22 -9.74
C GLY A 152 -8.70 -2.22 -8.29
N VAL A 153 -8.36 -3.24 -7.48
CA VAL A 153 -8.75 -3.38 -6.07
C VAL A 153 -7.64 -4.03 -5.26
N HIS A 154 -7.56 -3.76 -3.95
CA HIS A 154 -6.65 -4.48 -3.06
C HIS A 154 -7.21 -5.87 -2.72
N ILE A 155 -6.40 -6.92 -2.83
CA ILE A 155 -6.86 -8.31 -2.62
C ILE A 155 -6.30 -8.86 -1.31
N PRO A 156 -7.11 -9.16 -0.28
CA PRO A 156 -6.63 -9.73 0.97
C PRO A 156 -6.13 -11.17 0.79
N ILE A 157 -5.10 -11.54 1.54
CA ILE A 157 -4.63 -12.92 1.66
C ILE A 157 -5.37 -13.57 2.82
N ALA A 158 -6.34 -14.42 2.50
CA ALA A 158 -7.22 -15.05 3.48
C ALA A 158 -6.50 -16.06 4.40
N ASP A 159 -5.49 -16.77 3.87
CA ASP A 159 -4.75 -17.81 4.59
C ASP A 159 -3.30 -17.90 4.11
N PHE A 160 -2.39 -18.32 4.99
CA PHE A 160 -1.01 -18.66 4.65
C PHE A 160 -0.82 -20.18 4.55
N THR A 161 -0.84 -20.69 3.31
CA THR A 161 -0.75 -22.12 2.98
C THR A 161 0.68 -22.63 2.78
N GLY A 162 1.64 -21.72 2.63
CA GLY A 162 3.03 -22.07 2.37
C GLY A 162 3.70 -22.83 3.53
N SER A 163 4.69 -23.66 3.21
CA SER A 163 5.50 -24.35 4.22
C SER A 163 6.24 -23.35 5.12
N ASN A 164 6.28 -23.59 6.43
CA ASN A 164 7.13 -22.82 7.34
C ASN A 164 8.52 -23.45 7.55
N ILE A 165 8.75 -24.66 7.05
CA ILE A 165 9.99 -25.42 7.28
C ILE A 165 11.09 -24.95 6.33
N SER A 166 10.78 -24.86 5.04
CA SER A 166 11.72 -24.52 3.98
C SER A 166 11.08 -23.53 3.02
N LEU A 167 11.91 -22.68 2.41
CA LEU A 167 11.48 -21.82 1.32
C LEU A 167 11.27 -22.65 0.04
N ASP A 168 10.39 -22.19 -0.84
CA ASP A 168 10.25 -22.75 -2.17
C ASP A 168 11.60 -22.69 -2.90
N LYS A 169 11.94 -23.78 -3.61
CA LYS A 169 13.23 -23.92 -4.31
C LYS A 169 13.47 -22.85 -5.38
N ASN A 170 12.40 -22.24 -5.90
CA ASN A 170 12.48 -21.18 -6.91
C ASN A 170 12.84 -19.83 -6.26
N ILE A 171 12.62 -19.66 -4.95
CA ILE A 171 13.03 -18.47 -4.22
C ILE A 171 14.53 -18.58 -3.94
N LYS A 172 15.32 -17.83 -4.71
CA LYS A 172 16.78 -17.88 -4.65
C LYS A 172 17.36 -16.88 -3.67
N THR A 173 16.67 -15.77 -3.44
CA THR A 173 17.19 -14.68 -2.62
C THR A 173 16.07 -14.00 -1.87
N ILE A 174 16.32 -13.71 -0.59
CA ILE A 174 15.51 -12.84 0.23
C ILE A 174 16.37 -11.65 0.66
N LYS A 175 15.86 -10.44 0.50
CA LYS A 175 16.49 -9.22 1.01
C LYS A 175 15.52 -8.54 1.95
N SER A 176 15.89 -8.45 3.21
CA SER A 176 15.13 -7.67 4.19
C SER A 176 15.95 -6.47 4.63
N SER A 177 15.34 -5.29 4.60
CA SER A 177 15.95 -4.03 5.09
C SER A 177 15.25 -3.50 6.33
N VAL A 178 14.37 -4.29 6.95
CA VAL A 178 13.45 -3.83 7.99
C VAL A 178 13.70 -4.47 9.34
N ASP A 179 13.68 -3.62 10.37
CA ASP A 179 13.73 -4.04 11.77
C ASP A 179 12.40 -4.66 12.22
N SER A 180 12.51 -5.65 13.10
CA SER A 180 11.37 -6.33 13.71
C SER A 180 10.72 -5.54 14.84
N SER A 181 11.31 -4.45 15.32
CA SER A 181 10.75 -3.58 16.35
C SER A 181 10.12 -2.31 15.77
N PHE A 182 9.39 -1.57 16.61
CA PHE A 182 8.84 -0.25 16.27
C PHE A 182 9.94 0.82 16.30
N THR A 183 10.00 1.62 15.23
CA THR A 183 11.07 2.59 14.98
C THR A 183 10.51 4.00 14.76
N LYS A 184 11.38 5.02 14.82
CA LYS A 184 11.02 6.41 14.46
C LYS A 184 10.47 6.56 13.04
N HIS A 185 10.84 5.65 12.12
CA HIS A 185 10.28 5.67 10.77
C HIS A 185 8.81 5.23 10.77
N ASP A 186 8.43 4.30 11.64
CA ASP A 186 7.03 3.88 11.80
C ASP A 186 6.19 5.04 12.38
N GLU A 187 6.74 5.82 13.31
CA GLU A 187 6.12 7.08 13.77
C GLU A 187 5.98 8.11 12.64
N GLN A 188 6.95 8.18 11.74
CA GLN A 188 6.88 9.10 10.60
C GLN A 188 5.75 8.72 9.63
N ILE A 189 5.55 7.42 9.39
CA ILE A 189 4.42 6.93 8.59
C ILE A 189 3.09 7.41 9.18
N TYR A 190 2.92 7.38 10.50
CA TYR A 190 1.70 7.91 11.14
C TYR A 190 1.45 9.39 10.83
N VAL A 191 2.50 10.21 10.90
CA VAL A 191 2.42 11.63 10.55
C VAL A 191 2.01 11.79 9.09
N ASP A 192 2.58 10.99 8.20
CA ASP A 192 2.32 11.07 6.77
C ASP A 192 0.92 10.57 6.41
N LEU A 193 0.40 9.55 7.10
CA LEU A 193 -0.98 9.09 6.95
C LEU A 193 -1.99 10.19 7.33
N ILE A 194 -1.73 10.95 8.41
CA ILE A 194 -2.57 12.11 8.77
C ILE A 194 -2.53 13.18 7.66
N LYS A 195 -1.35 13.44 7.08
CA LYS A 195 -1.24 14.39 5.96
C LYS A 195 -2.03 13.91 4.74
N GLN A 196 -1.93 12.63 4.39
CA GLN A 196 -2.69 12.04 3.28
C GLN A 196 -4.19 12.17 3.53
N ARG A 197 -4.67 11.91 4.75
CA ARG A 197 -6.08 12.11 5.09
C ARG A 197 -6.54 13.54 4.85
N LYS A 198 -5.79 14.51 5.34
CA LYS A 198 -6.11 15.94 5.16
C LYS A 198 -6.15 16.33 3.69
N ALA A 199 -5.22 15.82 2.89
CA ALA A 199 -5.18 16.09 1.45
C ALA A 199 -6.40 15.50 0.72
N GLU A 200 -6.81 14.27 1.07
CA GLU A 200 -8.01 13.65 0.49
C GLU A 200 -9.30 14.37 0.94
N ASP A 201 -9.41 14.74 2.21
CA ASP A 201 -10.57 15.52 2.71
C ASP A 201 -10.69 16.88 1.99
N GLN A 202 -9.56 17.53 1.67
CA GLN A 202 -9.55 18.76 0.86
C GLN A 202 -10.02 18.52 -0.57
N LYS A 203 -9.51 17.46 -1.24
CA LYS A 203 -9.96 17.10 -2.59
C LYS A 203 -11.45 16.77 -2.65
N ILE A 204 -11.99 16.13 -1.61
CA ILE A 204 -13.43 15.84 -1.51
C ILE A 204 -14.22 17.15 -1.43
N LYS A 205 -13.84 18.05 -0.53
CA LYS A 205 -14.49 19.38 -0.41
C LYS A 205 -14.41 20.19 -1.70
N GLU A 206 -13.27 20.17 -2.40
CA GLU A 206 -13.13 20.83 -3.70
C GLU A 206 -14.06 20.23 -4.76
N ARG A 207 -14.22 18.90 -4.80
CA ARG A 207 -15.16 18.25 -5.72
C ARG A 207 -16.61 18.55 -5.38
N GLU A 208 -16.96 18.57 -4.09
CA GLU A 208 -18.29 18.93 -3.62
C GLU A 208 -18.63 20.39 -3.96
N LEU A 209 -17.68 21.31 -3.73
CA LEU A 209 -17.83 22.71 -4.11
C LEU A 209 -18.01 22.86 -5.62
N LYS A 210 -17.19 22.18 -6.43
CA LYS A 210 -17.35 22.18 -7.90
C LYS A 210 -18.71 21.67 -8.33
N ARG A 211 -19.18 20.56 -7.76
CA ARG A 211 -20.53 20.03 -8.04
C ARG A 211 -21.62 21.02 -7.63
N SER A 212 -21.52 21.61 -6.44
CA SER A 212 -22.50 22.62 -6.01
C SER A 212 -22.53 23.85 -6.93
N LEU A 213 -21.40 24.23 -7.52
CA LEU A 213 -21.32 25.32 -8.50
C LEU A 213 -21.85 24.91 -9.88
N GLU A 214 -21.67 23.66 -10.28
CA GLU A 214 -22.22 23.11 -11.54
C GLU A 214 -23.73 22.89 -11.47
N ASP A 215 -24.26 22.58 -10.29
CA ASP A 215 -25.69 22.34 -10.04
C ASP A 215 -26.50 23.63 -9.81
N MET A 216 -25.85 24.78 -9.62
CA MET A 216 -26.52 26.09 -9.54
C MET A 216 -26.90 26.57 -10.94
N ASP A 217 -28.13 27.04 -11.11
CA ASP A 217 -28.57 27.67 -12.37
C ASP A 217 -27.70 28.92 -12.63
N PHE A 218 -27.32 29.14 -13.89
CA PHE A 218 -26.44 30.25 -14.27
C PHE A 218 -27.02 31.61 -13.86
N ALA A 219 -28.36 31.71 -13.79
CA ALA A 219 -29.08 32.87 -13.27
C ALA A 219 -28.94 33.05 -11.75
N GLU A 220 -28.91 31.96 -10.97
CA GLU A 220 -28.66 32.01 -9.52
C GLU A 220 -27.20 32.38 -9.22
N ILE A 221 -26.24 31.92 -10.03
CA ILE A 221 -24.83 32.30 -9.89
C ILE A 221 -24.64 33.80 -10.15
N ILE A 222 -25.27 34.33 -11.20
CA ILE A 222 -25.24 35.77 -11.52
C ILE A 222 -25.90 36.57 -10.39
N SER A 223 -27.08 36.16 -9.92
CA SER A 223 -27.79 36.86 -8.84
C SER A 223 -27.02 36.83 -7.51
N ALA A 224 -26.37 35.72 -7.18
CA ALA A 224 -25.53 35.62 -5.98
C ALA A 224 -24.26 36.49 -6.08
N ALA A 225 -23.66 36.57 -7.27
CA ALA A 225 -22.50 37.44 -7.51
C ALA A 225 -22.86 38.93 -7.46
N GLU A 226 -24.01 39.31 -8.02
CA GLU A 226 -24.55 40.68 -7.93
C GLU A 226 -24.87 41.06 -6.47
N ALA A 227 -25.52 40.19 -5.71
CA ALA A 227 -25.82 40.43 -4.30
C ALA A 227 -24.55 40.57 -3.45
N ALA A 228 -23.49 39.81 -3.73
CA ALA A 228 -22.21 39.92 -3.05
C ALA A 228 -21.48 41.24 -3.40
N ALA A 229 -21.57 41.69 -4.66
CA ALA A 229 -21.02 42.96 -5.09
C ALA A 229 -21.75 44.16 -4.46
N ASP A 230 -23.08 44.10 -4.39
CA ASP A 230 -23.91 45.13 -3.75
C ASP A 230 -23.64 45.22 -2.25
N ALA A 231 -23.48 44.08 -1.57
CA ALA A 231 -23.09 44.06 -0.16
C ALA A 231 -21.70 44.68 0.08
N ALA A 232 -20.72 44.39 -0.80
CA ALA A 232 -19.40 44.99 -0.71
C ALA A 232 -19.42 46.51 -0.98
N ALA A 233 -20.25 46.95 -1.94
CA ALA A 233 -20.43 48.36 -2.25
C ALA A 233 -21.12 49.13 -1.12
N ALA A 234 -22.13 48.53 -0.47
CA ALA A 234 -22.82 49.10 0.68
C ALA A 234 -21.89 49.30 1.88
N VAL A 235 -21.05 48.31 2.18
CA VAL A 235 -20.02 48.42 3.23
C VAL A 235 -19.01 49.53 2.90
N ALA A 236 -18.61 49.65 1.63
CA ALA A 236 -17.71 50.72 1.21
C ALA A 236 -18.35 52.12 1.31
N THR A 237 -19.68 52.23 1.10
CA THR A 237 -20.41 53.49 1.25
C THR A 237 -20.61 53.88 2.72
N GLU A 238 -20.98 52.93 3.59
CA GLU A 238 -21.03 53.18 5.03
C GLU A 238 -19.67 53.61 5.60
N THR A 239 -18.59 52.98 5.12
CA THR A 239 -17.22 53.34 5.52
C THR A 239 -16.83 54.74 5.01
N ALA A 240 -17.28 55.13 3.82
CA ALA A 240 -17.04 56.47 3.28
C ALA A 240 -17.85 57.56 4.00
N GLU A 241 -19.10 57.27 4.37
CA GLU A 241 -19.97 58.18 5.14
C GLU A 241 -19.46 58.37 6.57
N SER A 242 -18.95 57.31 7.22
CA SER A 242 -18.35 57.45 8.56
C SER A 242 -17.12 58.36 8.54
N ILE A 243 -16.26 58.24 7.52
CA ILE A 243 -15.07 59.09 7.34
C ILE A 243 -15.47 60.55 7.04
N SER A 244 -16.53 60.78 6.27
CA SER A 244 -17.05 62.12 5.99
C SER A 244 -17.67 62.80 7.22
N SER A 245 -18.30 62.02 8.11
CA SER A 245 -18.95 62.55 9.33
C SER A 245 -17.93 62.95 10.41
N GLU A 246 -16.79 62.28 10.49
CA GLU A 246 -15.68 62.65 11.38
C GLU A 246 -14.97 63.94 10.90
N ALA A 247 -14.92 64.19 9.58
CA ALA A 247 -14.33 65.39 9.01
C ALA A 247 -15.17 66.67 9.19
N GLN A 248 -16.48 66.56 9.47
CA GLN A 248 -17.34 67.72 9.75
C GLN A 248 -17.35 68.15 11.23
N TYR A 249 -16.79 67.35 12.13
CA TYR A 249 -16.72 67.66 13.56
C TYR A 249 -15.36 68.22 14.01
N SER A 250 -14.39 68.41 13.10
CA SER A 250 -13.07 68.94 13.43
C SER A 250 -12.86 70.44 13.14
N ASP A 251 -13.91 71.17 12.73
CA ASP A 251 -13.85 72.62 12.41
C ASP A 251 -14.60 73.50 13.44
N VAL A 252 -14.77 73.00 14.67
CA VAL A 252 -15.25 73.80 15.81
C VAL A 252 -14.29 73.61 16.99
N ASP A 253 -13.14 74.28 16.92
CA ASP A 253 -12.43 74.89 18.06
C ASP A 253 -11.31 75.82 17.57
#